data_AF-A0A134B4L0-F1
#
_entry.id   AF-A0A134B4L0-F1
#
_cell.length_a   1.000
_cell.length_b   1.000
_cell.length_c   1.000
_cell.angle_alpha   90.00
_cell.angle_beta   90.00
_cell.angle_gamma   90.00
#
_symmetry.space_group_name_H-M   'P 1'
#
loop_
_entity.id
_entity.type
_entity.pdbx_description
1 polymer ?
#
loop_
_entity_poly.entity_id
_entity_poly.type
_entity_poly.pdbx_seq_one_letter_code
_entity_poly.pdbx_strand_id
1 'polypeptide(L)'
;SNQKMNAYLKEIADVCGVQKRLTFHLARHTFATMSLSKGVPMESVSKMLGHTNIKTTQIYARITSKKIEHDMEQLAGKLDKFNEAMGL
;
A
#
# COMPACT_ATOMS: atom_id res chain seq x y z
N SER A 1 -14.11 19.83 2.04
CA SER A 1 -13.30 20.43 0.97
C SER A 1 -11.84 20.42 1.40
N ASN A 2 -10.92 19.91 0.57
CA ASN A 2 -9.48 19.83 0.87
C ASN A 2 -8.65 20.88 0.11
N GLN A 3 -9.29 21.96 -0.37
CA GLN A 3 -8.70 22.92 -1.31
C GLN A 3 -7.47 23.66 -0.73
N LYS A 4 -7.57 24.23 0.47
CA LYS A 4 -6.43 24.93 1.11
C LYS A 4 -5.23 24.00 1.33
N MET A 5 -5.48 22.80 1.86
CA MET A 5 -4.45 21.78 2.04
C MET A 5 -3.80 21.38 0.71
N ASN A 6 -4.58 21.20 -0.36
CA ASN A 6 -4.03 20.90 -1.67
C ASN A 6 -3.21 22.06 -2.26
N ALA A 7 -3.51 23.31 -1.92
CA ALA A 7 -2.68 24.47 -2.31
C ALA A 7 -1.32 24.42 -1.60
N TYR A 8 -1.30 24.20 -0.27
CA TYR A 8 -0.04 24.04 0.46
C TYR A 8 0.76 22.82 0.00
N LEU A 9 0.10 21.70 -0.32
CA LEU A 9 0.77 20.53 -0.88
C LEU A 9 1.42 20.81 -2.24
N LYS A 10 0.86 21.73 -3.03
CA LYS A 10 1.46 22.16 -4.29
C LYS A 10 2.74 22.96 -4.04
N GLU A 11 2.69 23.94 -3.13
CA GLU A 11 3.86 24.74 -2.75
C GLU A 11 4.99 23.85 -2.20
N ILE A 12 4.65 22.88 -1.34
CA ILE A 12 5.62 21.90 -0.82
C ILE A 12 6.19 21.05 -1.96
N ALA A 13 5.36 20.60 -2.92
CA ALA A 13 5.83 19.83 -4.07
C ALA A 13 6.84 20.62 -4.91
N ASP A 14 6.58 21.92 -5.14
CA ASP A 14 7.46 22.81 -5.90
C ASP A 14 8.81 22.99 -5.18
N VAL A 15 8.80 23.21 -3.86
CA VAL A 15 10.03 23.34 -3.04
C VAL A 15 10.83 22.03 -3.01
N CYS A 16 10.16 20.88 -2.97
CA CYS A 16 10.81 19.57 -2.95
C CYS A 16 11.19 19.04 -4.35
N GLY A 17 10.90 19.77 -5.43
CA GLY A 17 11.15 19.32 -6.80
C GLY A 17 10.30 18.11 -7.24
N VAL A 18 9.14 17.89 -6.62
CA VAL A 18 8.22 16.79 -6.94
C VAL A 18 7.29 17.20 -8.07
N GLN A 19 7.50 16.64 -9.26
CA GLN A 19 6.70 16.98 -10.45
C GLN A 19 5.26 16.43 -10.42
N LYS A 20 4.98 15.45 -9.55
CA LYS A 20 3.66 14.84 -9.44
C LYS A 20 2.74 15.74 -8.61
N ARG A 21 1.52 15.99 -9.12
CA ARG A 21 0.49 16.76 -8.40
C ARG A 21 0.13 16.11 -7.06
N LEU A 22 0.57 16.70 -5.96
CA LEU A 22 0.23 16.25 -4.61
C LEU A 22 -1.18 16.68 -4.23
N THR A 23 -1.96 15.74 -3.71
CA THR A 23 -3.30 15.99 -3.16
C THR A 23 -3.53 15.12 -1.94
N PHE A 24 -4.48 15.51 -1.10
CA PHE A 24 -4.88 14.70 0.05
C PHE A 24 -5.37 13.30 -0.34
N HIS A 25 -6.14 13.19 -1.42
CA HIS A 25 -6.60 11.89 -1.90
C HIS A 25 -5.42 11.03 -2.39
N LEU A 26 -4.44 11.63 -3.07
CA LEU A 26 -3.22 10.92 -3.45
C LEU A 26 -2.48 10.39 -2.22
N ALA A 27 -2.30 11.20 -1.18
CA ALA A 27 -1.67 10.76 0.06
C ALA A 27 -2.42 9.58 0.71
N ARG A 28 -3.76 9.62 0.74
CA ARG A 28 -4.60 8.51 1.20
C ARG A 28 -4.38 7.23 0.38
N HIS A 29 -4.35 7.34 -0.95
CA HIS A 29 -4.08 6.20 -1.84
C HIS A 29 -2.69 5.60 -1.62
N THR A 30 -1.67 6.46 -1.46
CA THR A 30 -0.31 6.04 -1.16
C THR A 30 -0.24 5.31 0.18
N PHE A 31 -0.84 5.86 1.24
CA PHE A 31 -0.87 5.21 2.56
C PHE A 31 -1.53 3.83 2.51
N ALA A 32 -2.69 3.72 1.87
CA ALA A 32 -3.41 2.46 1.73
C ALA A 32 -2.56 1.41 1.00
N THR A 33 -2.00 1.80 -0.15
CA THR A 33 -1.18 0.92 -0.99
C THR A 33 0.06 0.45 -0.24
N MET A 34 0.81 1.37 0.39
CA MET A 34 2.01 1.01 1.14
C MET A 34 1.71 0.09 2.33
N SER A 35 0.62 0.33 3.05
CA SER A 35 0.26 -0.48 4.22
C SER A 35 -0.10 -1.91 3.81
N LEU A 36 -0.91 -2.05 2.76
CA LEU A 36 -1.28 -3.36 2.20
C LEU A 36 -0.06 -4.08 1.63
N SER A 37 0.81 -3.39 0.89
CA SER A 37 2.07 -3.94 0.39
C SER A 37 3.02 -4.41 1.50
N LYS A 38 2.94 -3.81 2.69
CA LYS A 38 3.70 -4.24 3.88
C LYS A 38 2.98 -5.30 4.71
N GLY A 39 1.80 -5.77 4.29
CA GLY A 39 1.09 -6.89 4.89
C GLY A 39 0.15 -6.50 6.02
N VAL A 40 -0.14 -5.20 6.18
CA VAL A 40 -1.16 -4.76 7.11
C VAL A 40 -2.53 -5.26 6.62
N PRO A 41 -3.36 -5.88 7.49
CA PRO A 41 -4.69 -6.37 7.10
C PRO A 41 -5.59 -5.26 6.54
N MET A 42 -6.44 -5.60 5.57
CA MET A 42 -7.30 -4.64 4.88
C MET A 42 -8.29 -3.96 5.84
N GLU A 43 -8.79 -4.68 6.83
CA GLU A 43 -9.67 -4.20 7.90
C GLU A 43 -8.96 -3.12 8.74
N SER A 44 -7.70 -3.37 9.11
CA SER A 44 -6.88 -2.42 9.85
C SER A 44 -6.62 -1.16 9.04
N VAL A 45 -6.24 -1.29 7.77
CA VAL A 45 -6.06 -0.15 6.85
C VAL A 45 -7.37 0.62 6.68
N SER A 46 -8.50 -0.08 6.52
CA SER A 46 -9.83 0.53 6.41
C SER A 46 -10.17 1.38 7.64
N LYS A 47 -9.88 0.86 8.84
CA LYS A 47 -10.11 1.57 10.11
C LYS A 47 -9.19 2.78 10.27
N MET A 48 -7.90 2.65 9.92
CA MET A 48 -6.92 3.76 9.93
C MET A 48 -7.31 4.90 8.97
N LEU A 49 -7.93 4.56 7.84
CA LEU A 49 -8.41 5.53 6.85
C LEU A 49 -9.75 6.17 7.21
N GLY A 50 -10.40 5.70 8.29
CA GLY A 50 -11.72 6.17 8.71
C GLY A 50 -12.84 5.78 7.73
N HIS A 51 -12.67 4.69 6.98
CA HIS A 51 -13.71 4.22 6.06
C HIS A 51 -14.79 3.47 6.83
N THR A 52 -16.03 4.00 6.80
CA THR A 52 -17.21 3.36 7.40
C THR A 52 -17.60 2.07 6.68
N ASN A 53 -17.22 1.93 5.40
CA ASN A 53 -17.48 0.76 4.59
C ASN A 53 -16.18 0.20 4.02
N ILE A 54 -15.89 -1.07 4.31
CA ILE A 54 -14.69 -1.75 3.80
C ILE A 54 -14.65 -1.82 2.27
N LYS A 55 -15.80 -1.75 1.59
CA LYS A 55 -15.88 -1.69 0.11
C LYS A 55 -15.04 -0.53 -0.47
N THR A 56 -14.94 0.60 0.22
CA THR A 56 -14.09 1.72 -0.20
C THR A 56 -12.61 1.37 -0.16
N THR A 57 -12.20 0.50 0.76
CA THR A 57 -10.83 -0.01 0.88
C THR A 57 -10.57 -1.18 -0.08
N GLN A 58 -11.60 -1.90 -0.51
CA GLN A 58 -11.48 -3.01 -1.47
C GLN A 58 -11.01 -2.56 -2.86
N ILE A 59 -11.05 -1.27 -3.19
CA ILE A 59 -10.44 -0.75 -4.43
C ILE A 59 -8.94 -1.07 -4.54
N TYR A 60 -8.28 -1.39 -3.42
CA TYR A 60 -6.86 -1.77 -3.39
C TYR A 60 -6.63 -3.29 -3.43
N ALA A 61 -7.67 -4.12 -3.55
CA ALA A 61 -7.54 -5.58 -3.48
C ALA A 61 -6.57 -6.17 -4.52
N ARG A 62 -6.45 -5.55 -5.71
CA ARG A 62 -5.49 -5.98 -6.75
C ARG A 62 -4.04 -5.94 -6.27
N ILE A 63 -3.69 -4.99 -5.39
CA ILE A 63 -2.35 -4.90 -4.80
C ILE A 63 -2.11 -6.09 -3.86
N THR A 64 -3.13 -6.46 -3.07
CA THR A 64 -3.09 -7.64 -2.19
C THR A 64 -2.86 -8.92 -2.99
N SER A 65 -3.52 -9.11 -4.13
CA SER A 65 -3.31 -10.30 -4.99
C SER A 65 -1.86 -10.43 -5.45
N LYS A 66 -1.26 -9.35 -5.96
CA LYS A 66 0.17 -9.35 -6.36
C LYS A 66 1.11 -9.62 -5.20
N LYS A 67 0.77 -9.12 -4.01
CA LYS A 67 1.54 -9.38 -2.81
C LYS A 67 1.48 -10.84 -2.40
N ILE A 68 0.29 -11.46 -2.44
CA ILE A 68 0.12 -12.89 -2.14
C ILE A 68 0.98 -13.74 -3.08
N GLU A 69 0.93 -13.45 -4.38
CA GLU A 69 1.77 -14.14 -5.38
C GLU A 69 3.27 -14.06 -5.01
N HIS A 70 3.77 -12.85 -4.75
CA HIS A 70 5.15 -12.65 -4.33
C HIS A 70 5.50 -13.35 -3.01
N ASP A 71 4.61 -13.28 -2.02
CA ASP A 71 4.82 -13.92 -0.71
C ASP A 71 4.86 -15.46 -0.85
N MET A 72 4.08 -16.04 -1.77
CA MET A 72 4.10 -17.48 -2.07
C MET A 72 5.36 -17.91 -2.82
N GLU A 73 5.84 -17.12 -3.78
CA GLU A 73 7.13 -17.36 -4.46
C GLU A 73 8.29 -17.36 -3.45
N GLN A 74 8.30 -16.39 -2.53
CA GLN A 74 9.30 -16.31 -1.47
C GLN A 74 9.24 -17.51 -0.52
N LEU A 75 8.04 -17.98 -0.20
CA LEU A 75 7.85 -19.15 0.65
C LEU A 75 8.35 -20.42 -0.05
N ALA A 76 7.98 -20.63 -1.32
CA ALA A 76 8.43 -21.77 -2.12
C ALA A 76 9.96 -21.83 -2.15
N GLY A 77 10.64 -20.73 -2.48
CA GLY A 77 12.10 -20.69 -2.51
C GLY A 77 12.77 -20.91 -1.14
N LYS A 78 12.09 -20.60 -0.03
CA LYS A 78 12.59 -20.93 1.32
C LYS A 78 12.43 -22.42 1.65
N LEU A 79 11.32 -23.02 1.20
CA LEU A 79 11.07 -24.45 1.37
C LEU A 79 12.03 -25.29 0.54
N ASP A 80 12.34 -24.89 -0.69
CA ASP A 80 13.31 -25.59 -1.55
C ASP A 80 14.70 -25.58 -0.91
N LYS A 81 15.17 -24.42 -0.45
CA LYS A 81 16.45 -24.31 0.29
C LYS A 81 16.46 -25.13 1.58
N PHE A 82 15.32 -25.21 2.25
CA PHE A 82 15.18 -26.03 3.46
C PHE A 82 15.30 -27.53 3.13
N ASN A 83 14.66 -28.00 2.06
CA ASN A 83 14.78 -29.38 1.59
C ASN A 83 16.23 -29.72 1.20
N GLU A 84 16.88 -28.85 0.41
CA GLU A 84 18.30 -29.00 0.05
C GLU A 84 19.20 -29.11 1.28
N ALA A 85 18.98 -28.27 2.30
CA ALA A 85 19.76 -28.30 3.54
C ALA A 85 19.53 -29.56 4.38
N MET A 86 18.34 -30.17 4.27
CA MET A 86 17.96 -31.39 4.98
C MET A 86 18.30 -32.68 4.21
N GLY A 87 18.76 -32.57 2.96
CA GLY A 87 19.04 -33.71 2.10
C GLY A 87 17.78 -34.50 1.69
N LEU A 88 16.63 -33.82 1.63
CA LEU A 88 15.37 -34.32 1.06
C LEU A 88 15.27 -33.93 -0.41
#